data_AF-A0A9D8Q0P4-F1
#
_entry.id   AF-A0A9D8Q0P4-F1
#
_cell.length_a   1.000
_cell.length_b   1.000
_cell.length_c   1.000
_cell.angle_alpha   90.00
_cell.angle_beta   90.00
_cell.angle_gamma   90.00
#
_symmetry.space_group_name_H-M   'P 1'
#
loop_
_entity.id
_entity.type
_entity.pdbx_description
1 polymer ?
#
loop_
_entity_poly.entity_id
_entity_poly.type
_entity_poly.pdbx_seq_one_letter_code
_entity_poly.pdbx_strand_id
1 'polypeptide(L)'
;VLAQQRSSGLFDWFLLPLLPLFVVYWVSGVAETNRAPFDVVEGESEIVAGHMVEYSGGAFALFFLAEYANMILISFLISIFFMGGWLSPIQGWVTADVSPWVNWIWNGGWPWLLAKVFFFASSYIWFRATFPRFRYDQIMRLGWKVFIPLTIAWIAVTALLVFYGVIQRGV
;
A
#
# COMPACT_ATOMS: atom_id res chain seq x y z
N VAL A 1 2.51 -3.81 13.91
CA VAL A 1 1.27 -4.55 14.23
C VAL A 1 0.95 -4.59 15.72
N LEU A 2 1.87 -5.01 16.61
CA LEU A 2 1.59 -5.02 18.06
C LEU A 2 1.22 -3.63 18.62
N ALA A 3 1.89 -2.58 18.15
CA ALA A 3 1.56 -1.18 18.47
C ALA A 3 0.14 -0.73 18.07
N GLN A 4 -0.57 -1.50 17.22
CA GLN A 4 -1.91 -1.19 16.69
C GLN A 4 -3.00 -2.07 17.33
N GLN A 5 -2.66 -2.95 18.28
CA GLN A 5 -3.58 -3.89 18.95
C GLN A 5 -4.43 -3.28 20.07
N ARG A 6 -4.82 -2.01 19.94
CA ARG A 6 -5.58 -1.31 20.98
C ARG A 6 -7.09 -1.46 20.76
N SER A 7 -7.87 -1.18 21.81
CA SER A 7 -9.30 -1.50 21.91
C SER A 7 -10.20 -0.77 20.93
N SER A 8 -9.71 0.26 20.23
CA SER A 8 -10.50 1.07 19.31
C SER A 8 -10.50 0.54 17.87
N GLY A 9 -9.81 -0.57 17.61
CA GLY A 9 -9.80 -1.27 16.33
C GLY A 9 -9.28 -0.37 15.19
N LEU A 10 -10.15 -0.05 14.22
CA LEU A 10 -9.85 0.83 13.09
C LEU A 10 -9.19 2.17 13.47
N PHE A 11 -9.54 2.74 14.62
CA PHE A 11 -9.02 4.05 15.04
C PHE A 11 -7.57 4.01 15.54
N ASP A 12 -7.09 2.82 15.91
CA ASP A 12 -5.72 2.62 16.39
C ASP A 12 -4.74 2.28 15.25
N TRP A 13 -5.24 2.09 14.04
CA TRP A 13 -4.40 1.80 12.88
C TRP A 13 -3.65 3.05 12.42
N PHE A 14 -2.44 2.84 11.91
CA PHE A 14 -1.58 3.95 11.46
C PHE A 14 -2.14 4.68 10.24
N LEU A 15 -3.20 4.16 9.62
CA LEU A 15 -3.93 4.81 8.54
C LEU A 15 -4.41 6.23 8.91
N LEU A 16 -5.05 6.42 10.07
CA LEU A 16 -5.64 7.72 10.42
C LEU A 16 -4.60 8.75 10.86
N PRO A 17 -3.63 8.43 11.75
CA PRO A 17 -2.62 9.40 12.15
C PRO A 17 -1.61 9.72 11.04
N LEU A 18 -1.34 8.75 10.15
CA LEU A 18 -0.35 8.89 9.08
C LEU A 18 -1.01 8.97 7.69
N LEU A 19 -2.24 9.47 7.59
CA LEU A 19 -3.02 9.48 6.34
C LEU A 19 -2.23 10.09 5.15
N PRO A 20 -1.56 11.25 5.27
CA PRO A 20 -0.78 11.80 4.16
C PRO A 20 0.40 10.91 3.75
N LEU A 21 1.08 10.28 4.71
CA LEU A 21 2.17 9.35 4.41
C LEU A 21 1.67 8.06 3.78
N PHE A 22 0.49 7.58 4.18
CA PHE A 22 -0.16 6.44 3.55
C PHE A 22 -0.44 6.72 2.07
N VAL A 23 -1.01 7.89 1.75
CA VAL A 23 -1.30 8.27 0.35
C VAL A 23 -0.01 8.35 -0.46
N VAL A 24 1.04 8.99 0.07
CA VAL A 24 2.33 9.05 -0.61
C VAL A 24 2.88 7.65 -0.85
N TYR A 25 2.90 6.80 0.18
CA TYR A 25 3.42 5.43 0.07
C TYR A 25 2.63 4.58 -0.92
N TRP A 26 1.30 4.69 -0.93
CA TRP A 26 0.46 3.95 -1.86
C TRP A 26 0.69 4.40 -3.31
N VAL A 27 0.70 5.71 -3.58
CA VAL A 27 0.93 6.22 -4.94
C VAL A 27 2.35 5.94 -5.41
N SER A 28 3.36 6.06 -4.54
CA SER A 28 4.74 5.68 -4.88
C SER A 28 4.88 4.18 -5.11
N GLY A 29 4.16 3.36 -4.35
CA GLY A 29 4.12 1.92 -4.55
C GLY A 29 3.54 1.54 -5.91
N VAL A 30 2.45 2.19 -6.32
CA VAL A 30 1.88 1.99 -7.67
C VAL A 30 2.88 2.44 -8.75
N ALA A 31 3.58 3.56 -8.55
CA ALA A 31 4.59 4.04 -9.50
C ALA A 31 5.76 3.07 -9.67
N GLU A 32 6.24 2.44 -8.60
CA GLU A 32 7.36 1.49 -8.63
C GLU A 32 7.05 0.22 -9.43
N THR A 33 5.77 -0.17 -9.52
CA THR A 33 5.38 -1.34 -10.32
C THR A 33 5.49 -1.11 -11.82
N ASN A 34 5.78 0.12 -12.27
CA ASN A 34 5.93 0.50 -13.67
C ASN A 34 4.76 0.07 -14.58
N ARG A 35 3.55 -0.09 -14.02
CA ARG A 35 2.33 -0.46 -14.75
C ARG A 35 1.41 0.73 -14.92
N ALA A 36 0.54 0.65 -15.92
CA ALA A 36 -0.45 1.69 -16.21
C ALA A 36 -1.22 2.03 -14.92
N PRO A 37 -1.22 3.30 -14.46
CA PRO A 37 -1.00 4.52 -15.24
C PRO A 37 0.45 5.08 -15.28
N PHE A 38 1.41 4.48 -14.56
CA PHE A 38 2.82 4.90 -14.48
C PHE A 38 3.74 3.96 -15.28
N ASP A 39 3.36 3.68 -16.51
CA ASP A 39 4.07 2.76 -17.40
C ASP A 39 5.01 3.54 -18.34
N VAL A 40 6.21 3.84 -17.85
CA VAL A 40 7.25 4.58 -18.60
C VAL A 40 8.19 3.63 -19.34
N VAL A 41 8.31 2.38 -18.88
CA VAL A 41 9.31 1.42 -19.36
C VAL A 41 8.78 0.53 -20.48
N GLU A 42 7.50 0.12 -20.43
CA GLU A 42 6.90 -0.71 -21.49
C GLU A 42 6.17 0.12 -22.56
N GLY A 43 6.28 1.46 -22.52
CA GLY A 43 5.52 2.42 -23.33
C GLY A 43 5.53 2.15 -24.84
N GLU A 44 4.73 1.18 -25.29
CA GLU A 44 4.64 0.62 -26.64
C GLU A 44 4.33 1.66 -27.73
N SER A 45 3.83 2.83 -27.31
CA SER A 45 3.45 3.94 -28.16
C SER A 45 4.56 4.97 -28.38
N GLU A 46 5.62 4.96 -27.57
CA GLU A 46 6.69 5.96 -27.58
C GLU A 46 8.12 5.37 -27.53
N ILE A 47 8.33 4.27 -26.82
CA ILE A 47 9.60 3.54 -26.78
C ILE A 47 9.28 2.05 -26.90
N VAL A 48 9.71 1.41 -28.00
CA VAL A 48 9.38 0.01 -28.34
C VAL A 48 9.75 -0.94 -27.19
N ALA A 49 8.79 -1.27 -26.31
CA ALA A 49 8.82 -2.25 -25.21
C ALA A 49 10.13 -2.35 -24.37
N GLY A 50 10.90 -1.27 -24.34
CA GLY A 50 12.16 -1.14 -23.60
C GLY A 50 13.10 -2.34 -23.77
N HIS A 51 13.55 -2.87 -22.63
CA HIS A 51 14.49 -3.98 -22.53
C HIS A 51 13.86 -5.35 -22.81
N MET A 52 12.52 -5.46 -22.87
CA MET A 52 11.83 -6.74 -23.04
C MET A 52 11.91 -7.27 -24.48
N VAL A 53 12.26 -6.42 -25.44
CA VAL A 53 12.38 -6.77 -26.87
C VAL A 53 13.54 -7.73 -27.15
N GLU A 54 14.59 -7.70 -26.31
CA GLU A 54 15.79 -8.50 -26.49
C GLU A 54 15.68 -9.92 -25.91
N TYR A 55 14.65 -10.18 -25.10
CA TYR A 55 14.47 -11.45 -24.41
C TYR A 55 13.31 -12.26 -25.01
N SER A 56 13.53 -13.58 -25.17
CA SER A 56 12.51 -14.50 -25.70
C SER A 56 12.20 -15.65 -24.73
N GLY A 57 10.99 -16.21 -24.83
CA GLY A 57 10.58 -17.43 -24.11
C GLY A 57 10.57 -17.29 -22.59
N GLY A 58 11.42 -18.05 -21.90
CA GLY A 58 11.43 -18.12 -20.43
C GLY A 58 11.97 -16.87 -19.73
N ALA A 59 12.96 -16.18 -20.31
CA ALA A 59 13.51 -14.95 -19.74
C ALA A 59 12.46 -13.82 -19.77
N PHE A 60 11.70 -13.73 -20.86
CA PHE A 60 10.54 -12.84 -20.97
C PHE A 60 9.51 -13.13 -19.85
N ALA A 61 9.16 -14.39 -19.64
CA ALA A 61 8.21 -14.78 -18.59
C ALA A 61 8.67 -14.38 -17.17
N LEU A 62 9.97 -14.41 -16.88
CA LEU A 62 10.51 -13.99 -15.59
C LEU A 62 10.36 -12.49 -15.32
N PHE A 63 10.47 -11.63 -16.35
CA PHE A 63 10.22 -10.20 -16.19
C PHE A 63 8.76 -9.92 -15.81
N PHE A 64 7.80 -10.54 -16.50
CA PHE A 64 6.38 -10.42 -16.12
C PHE A 64 6.12 -10.96 -14.72
N LEU A 65 6.68 -12.14 -14.40
CA LEU A 65 6.53 -12.73 -13.07
C LEU A 65 7.07 -11.80 -11.97
N ALA A 66 8.23 -11.19 -12.19
CA ALA A 66 8.86 -10.29 -11.24
C ALA A 66 8.01 -9.02 -11.01
N GLU A 67 7.42 -8.45 -12.06
CA GLU A 67 6.54 -7.30 -11.93
C GLU A 67 5.24 -7.64 -11.17
N TYR A 68 4.60 -8.77 -11.48
CA TYR A 68 3.43 -9.23 -10.73
C TYR A 68 3.78 -9.58 -9.27
N ALA A 69 4.96 -10.15 -9.03
CA ALA A 69 5.46 -10.37 -7.68
C ALA A 69 5.67 -9.05 -6.93
N ASN A 70 6.16 -8.00 -7.60
CA ASN A 70 6.32 -6.67 -7.01
C ASN A 70 4.97 -6.04 -6.64
N MET A 71 3.95 -6.15 -7.50
CA MET A 71 2.58 -5.69 -7.20
C MET A 71 2.01 -6.36 -5.93
N ILE A 72 2.21 -7.67 -5.80
CA ILE A 72 1.79 -8.43 -4.63
C ILE A 72 2.58 -7.97 -3.40
N LEU A 73 3.90 -7.84 -3.51
CA LEU A 73 4.78 -7.39 -2.41
C LEU A 73 4.35 -6.04 -1.86
N ILE A 74 4.13 -5.05 -2.73
CA ILE A 74 3.72 -3.70 -2.31
C ILE A 74 2.34 -3.75 -1.63
N SER A 75 1.42 -4.57 -2.13
CA SER A 75 0.11 -4.79 -1.51
C SER A 75 0.22 -5.39 -0.10
N PHE A 76 1.17 -6.30 0.12
CA PHE A 76 1.50 -6.82 1.45
C PHE A 76 2.08 -5.75 2.37
N LEU A 77 3.03 -4.95 1.90
CA LEU A 77 3.67 -3.91 2.71
C LEU A 77 2.67 -2.82 3.14
N ILE A 78 1.80 -2.36 2.24
CA ILE A 78 0.74 -1.39 2.57
C ILE A 78 -0.18 -1.94 3.65
N SER A 79 -0.61 -3.20 3.51
CA SER A 79 -1.49 -3.87 4.47
C SER A 79 -0.85 -3.98 5.86
N ILE A 80 0.45 -4.30 5.93
CA ILE A 80 1.18 -4.46 7.19
C ILE A 80 1.48 -3.12 7.86
N PHE A 81 1.97 -2.14 7.11
CA PHE A 81 2.42 -0.86 7.67
C PHE A 81 1.25 0.03 8.12
N PHE A 82 0.19 0.14 7.32
CA PHE A 82 -0.86 1.13 7.57
C PHE A 82 -2.18 0.53 8.04
N MET A 83 -2.56 -0.64 7.51
CA MET A 83 -3.87 -1.25 7.79
C MET A 83 -3.85 -2.33 8.88
N GLY A 84 -2.85 -2.34 9.76
CA GLY A 84 -2.85 -3.26 10.91
C GLY A 84 -2.58 -4.73 10.58
N GLY A 85 -2.16 -5.05 9.35
CA GLY A 85 -1.78 -6.42 8.94
C GLY A 85 -2.83 -7.47 9.28
N TRP A 86 -2.50 -8.35 10.22
CA TRP A 86 -3.32 -9.48 10.69
C TRP A 86 -4.49 -9.09 11.61
N LEU A 87 -4.55 -7.83 12.05
CA LEU A 87 -5.58 -7.36 12.99
C LEU A 87 -6.94 -7.20 12.31
N SER A 88 -7.97 -7.53 13.06
CA SER A 88 -9.36 -7.30 12.64
C SER A 88 -9.69 -5.81 12.75
N PRO A 89 -10.40 -5.21 11.78
CA PRO A 89 -10.85 -3.82 11.88
C PRO A 89 -11.78 -3.57 13.08
N ILE A 90 -12.49 -4.62 13.53
CA ILE A 90 -13.56 -4.53 14.54
C ILE A 90 -13.04 -4.98 15.93
N GLN A 91 -11.72 -5.11 16.09
CA GLN A 91 -11.09 -5.55 17.34
C GLN A 91 -11.51 -4.60 18.49
N GLY A 92 -12.26 -5.13 19.46
CA GLY A 92 -12.79 -4.38 20.61
C GLY A 92 -14.26 -3.92 20.53
N TRP A 93 -14.90 -3.92 19.35
CA TRP A 93 -16.29 -3.47 19.19
C TRP A 93 -17.32 -4.59 19.38
N VAL A 94 -16.93 -5.84 19.12
CA VAL A 94 -17.78 -7.03 19.29
C VAL A 94 -16.99 -8.08 20.06
N THR A 95 -17.13 -8.09 21.39
CA THR A 95 -16.72 -9.20 22.27
C THR A 95 -17.89 -10.18 22.42
N ALA A 96 -18.41 -10.68 21.30
CA ALA A 96 -19.35 -11.79 21.34
C ALA A 96 -18.52 -13.07 21.19
N ASP A 97 -18.64 -13.99 22.15
CA ASP A 97 -18.08 -15.34 22.04
C ASP A 97 -18.83 -16.10 20.93
N VAL A 98 -18.44 -15.86 19.68
CA VAL A 98 -18.91 -16.64 18.54
C VAL A 98 -18.19 -17.98 18.54
N SER A 99 -18.92 -19.03 18.15
CA SER A 99 -18.47 -20.42 17.96
C SER A 99 -16.98 -20.53 17.56
N PRO A 100 -16.21 -21.49 18.12
CA PRO A 100 -14.77 -21.63 17.88
C PRO A 100 -14.34 -21.59 16.41
N TRP A 101 -15.20 -22.04 15.49
CA TRP A 101 -14.98 -22.03 14.05
C TRP A 101 -14.97 -20.63 13.42
N VAL A 102 -15.71 -19.69 13.98
CA VAL A 102 -15.78 -18.29 13.50
C VAL A 102 -14.78 -17.41 14.25
N ASN A 103 -14.36 -17.84 15.44
CA ASN A 103 -13.44 -17.11 16.29
C ASN A 103 -12.07 -16.86 15.61
N TRP A 104 -11.56 -17.83 14.83
CA TRP A 104 -10.30 -17.66 14.08
C TRP A 104 -10.36 -16.61 12.96
N ILE A 105 -11.56 -16.35 12.42
CA ILE A 105 -11.82 -15.27 11.48
C ILE A 105 -12.02 -13.97 12.25
N TRP A 106 -12.71 -13.99 13.39
CA TRP A 106 -13.08 -12.78 14.12
C TRP A 106 -11.95 -12.13 14.93
N ASN A 107 -11.10 -12.92 15.59
CA ASN A 107 -10.08 -12.41 16.52
C ASN A 107 -8.79 -11.88 15.87
N GLY A 108 -8.74 -11.83 14.54
CA GLY A 108 -7.55 -11.45 13.78
C GLY A 108 -6.73 -12.67 13.38
N GLY A 109 -6.33 -12.72 12.11
CA GLY A 109 -5.69 -13.87 11.51
C GLY A 109 -5.22 -13.60 10.09
N TRP A 110 -4.61 -14.62 9.47
CA TRP A 110 -4.15 -14.56 8.08
C TRP A 110 -5.25 -14.21 7.05
N PRO A 111 -6.56 -14.55 7.23
CA PRO A 111 -7.59 -14.20 6.24
C PRO A 111 -7.77 -12.68 6.10
N TRP A 112 -7.62 -11.91 7.17
CA TRP A 112 -7.73 -10.45 7.12
C TRP A 112 -6.58 -9.80 6.37
N LEU A 113 -5.36 -10.33 6.54
CA LEU A 113 -4.22 -9.87 5.77
C LEU A 113 -4.48 -10.11 4.28
N LEU A 114 -4.88 -11.33 3.91
CA LEU A 114 -5.15 -11.65 2.50
C LEU A 114 -6.32 -10.86 1.94
N ALA A 115 -7.38 -10.60 2.69
CA ALA A 115 -8.49 -9.78 2.24
C ALA A 115 -8.04 -8.33 1.94
N LYS A 116 -7.22 -7.73 2.82
CA LYS A 116 -6.65 -6.39 2.60
C LYS A 116 -5.68 -6.37 1.42
N VAL A 117 -4.82 -7.38 1.31
CA VAL A 117 -3.90 -7.54 0.17
C VAL A 117 -4.68 -7.71 -1.13
N PHE A 118 -5.75 -8.49 -1.13
CA PHE A 118 -6.63 -8.67 -2.28
C PHE A 118 -7.31 -7.36 -2.68
N PHE A 119 -7.73 -6.54 -1.72
CA PHE A 119 -8.27 -5.20 -1.98
C PHE A 119 -7.23 -4.30 -2.68
N PHE A 120 -6.00 -4.22 -2.17
CA PHE A 120 -4.94 -3.44 -2.81
C PHE A 120 -4.50 -4.01 -4.16
N ALA A 121 -4.40 -5.33 -4.30
CA ALA A 121 -4.12 -5.98 -5.57
C ALA A 121 -5.21 -5.68 -6.61
N SER A 122 -6.48 -5.72 -6.20
CA SER A 122 -7.62 -5.35 -7.05
C SER A 122 -7.60 -3.87 -7.45
N SER A 123 -7.05 -2.99 -6.59
CA SER A 123 -6.92 -1.56 -6.90
C SER A 123 -6.02 -1.29 -8.11
N TYR A 124 -5.03 -2.14 -8.40
CA TYR A 124 -4.20 -2.01 -9.61
C TYR A 124 -5.03 -2.19 -10.90
N ILE A 125 -5.96 -3.14 -10.90
CA ILE A 125 -6.87 -3.35 -12.02
C ILE A 125 -7.78 -2.12 -12.18
N TRP A 126 -8.26 -1.59 -11.07
CA TRP A 126 -9.13 -0.40 -11.08
C TRP A 126 -8.38 0.87 -11.55
N PHE A 127 -7.13 1.07 -11.12
CA PHE A 127 -6.32 2.20 -11.53
C PHE A 127 -5.98 2.16 -13.02
N ARG A 128 -5.66 0.98 -13.54
CA ARG A 128 -5.48 0.77 -14.98
C ARG A 128 -6.73 1.13 -15.79
N ALA A 129 -7.91 0.86 -15.26
CA ALA A 129 -9.17 1.16 -15.94
C ALA A 129 -9.59 2.64 -15.84
N THR A 130 -9.17 3.35 -14.79
CA THR A 130 -9.67 4.70 -14.48
C THR A 130 -8.74 5.81 -14.93
N PHE A 131 -7.42 5.63 -14.79
CA PHE A 131 -6.46 6.70 -14.99
C PHE A 131 -5.82 6.65 -16.39
N PRO A 132 -5.77 7.78 -17.11
CA PRO A 132 -4.93 7.92 -18.29
C PRO A 132 -3.44 7.75 -17.95
N ARG A 133 -2.64 7.39 -18.95
CA ARG A 133 -1.17 7.28 -18.81
C ARG A 133 -0.57 8.64 -18.40
N PHE A 134 0.31 8.64 -17.40
CA PHE A 134 1.06 9.83 -16.99
C PHE A 134 2.38 9.92 -17.73
N ARG A 135 2.73 11.15 -18.16
CA ARG A 135 4.04 11.41 -18.76
C ARG A 135 5.13 11.50 -17.68
N TYR A 136 6.35 11.07 -18.01
CA TYR A 136 7.52 11.09 -17.11
C TYR A 136 7.70 12.44 -16.38
N ASP A 137 7.58 13.56 -17.11
CA ASP A 137 7.75 14.91 -16.54
C ASP A 137 6.72 15.21 -15.42
N GLN A 138 5.51 14.68 -15.53
CA GLN A 138 4.46 14.87 -14.54
C GLN A 138 4.72 14.04 -13.28
N ILE A 139 5.22 12.81 -13.46
CA ILE A 139 5.60 11.91 -12.36
C ILE A 139 6.75 12.52 -11.57
N MET A 140 7.78 13.02 -12.27
CA MET A 140 8.92 13.70 -11.64
C MET A 140 8.48 14.96 -10.88
N ARG A 141 7.56 15.75 -11.46
CA ARG A 141 7.01 16.92 -10.75
C ARG A 141 6.24 16.51 -9.50
N LEU A 142 5.44 15.44 -9.56
CA LEU A 142 4.68 14.93 -8.42
C LEU A 142 5.60 14.44 -7.31
N GLY A 143 6.59 13.60 -7.64
CA GLY A 143 7.57 13.08 -6.68
C GLY A 143 8.37 14.19 -6.01
N TRP A 144 8.97 15.07 -6.81
CA TRP A 144 9.90 16.09 -6.30
C TRP A 144 9.20 17.29 -5.67
N LYS A 145 8.11 17.79 -6.24
CA LYS A 145 7.46 19.01 -5.73
C LYS A 145 6.36 18.73 -4.71
N VAL A 146 5.77 17.54 -4.72
CA VAL A 146 4.64 17.22 -3.83
C VAL A 146 5.04 16.18 -2.79
N PHE A 147 5.53 15.01 -3.19
CA PHE A 147 5.77 13.92 -2.24
C PHE A 147 6.91 14.19 -1.27
N ILE A 148 8.08 14.65 -1.74
CA ILE A 148 9.21 14.90 -0.84
C ILE A 148 8.91 16.01 0.19
N PRO A 149 8.39 17.20 -0.18
CA PRO A 149 8.07 18.22 0.82
C PRO A 149 6.97 17.77 1.78
N LEU A 150 5.97 17.04 1.28
CA LEU A 150 4.85 16.54 2.09
C LEU A 150 5.32 15.51 3.12
N THR A 151 6.18 14.56 2.76
CA THR A 151 6.69 13.56 3.69
C THR A 151 7.54 14.20 4.79
N ILE A 152 8.42 15.14 4.43
CA ILE A 152 9.26 15.86 5.40
C ILE A 152 8.39 16.67 6.37
N ALA A 153 7.41 17.43 5.84
CA ALA A 153 6.49 18.20 6.66
C ALA A 153 5.68 17.30 7.60
N TRP A 154 5.18 16.16 7.12
CA TRP A 154 4.38 15.25 7.95
C TRP A 154 5.20 14.51 9.00
N ILE A 155 6.47 14.20 8.72
CA ILE A 155 7.40 13.66 9.73
C ILE A 155 7.60 14.69 10.86
N ALA A 156 7.77 15.96 10.55
CA ALA A 156 7.87 17.01 11.57
C ALA A 156 6.57 17.16 12.38
N VAL A 157 5.42 17.13 11.72
CA VAL A 157 4.10 17.18 12.40
C VAL A 157 3.91 15.98 13.32
N THR A 158 4.20 14.77 12.86
CA THR A 158 4.06 13.56 13.68
C THR A 158 5.02 13.57 14.87
N ALA A 159 6.26 14.07 14.69
CA ALA A 159 7.20 14.28 15.79
C ALA A 159 6.65 15.25 16.85
N LEU A 160 6.04 16.37 16.44
CA LEU A 160 5.41 17.32 17.35
C LEU A 160 4.19 16.73 18.05
N LEU A 161 3.31 16.01 17.35
CA LEU A 161 2.13 15.37 17.93
C LEU A 161 2.50 14.33 19.01
N VAL A 162 3.61 13.63 18.80
CA VAL A 162 4.17 12.71 19.80
C VAL A 162 4.78 13.48 20.97
N PHE A 163 5.43 14.63 20.74
CA PHE A 163 5.98 15.47 21.80
C PHE A 163 4.88 16.06 22.70
N TYR A 164 3.77 16.52 22.13
CA TYR A 164 2.62 17.03 22.87
C TYR A 164 1.73 15.93 23.49
N GLY A 165 2.06 14.66 23.30
CA GLY A 165 1.33 13.53 23.89
C GLY A 165 -0.06 13.28 23.31
N VAL A 166 -0.42 13.94 22.20
CA VAL A 166 -1.71 13.75 21.50
C VAL A 166 -1.78 12.35 20.89
N ILE A 167 -0.64 11.85 20.40
CA ILE A 167 -0.49 10.48 19.92
C ILE A 167 0.42 9.74 20.88
N GLN A 168 -0.10 8.70 21.53
CA GLN A 168 0.71 7.84 22.38
C GLN A 168 1.66 7.02 21.50
N ARG A 169 2.94 6.99 21.88
CA ARG A 169 3.92 6.09 21.25
C ARG A 169 3.40 4.67 21.43
N GLY A 170 3.25 3.94 20.33
CA GLY A 170 3.01 2.51 20.38
C GLY A 170 4.10 1.87 21.25
N VAL A 171 3.68 1.16 22.29
CA VAL A 171 4.58 0.36 23.15
C VAL A 171 5.15 -0.77 22.32
#